data_AF-A0A416UF48-F1
#
_entry.id   AF-A0A416UF48-F1
#
_cell.length_a   1.000
_cell.length_b   1.000
_cell.length_c   1.000
_cell.angle_alpha   90.00
_cell.angle_beta   90.00
_cell.angle_gamma   90.00
#
_symmetry.space_group_name_H-M   'P 1'
#
loop_
_entity.id
_entity.type
_entity.pdbx_description
1 polymer ?
#
loop_
_entity_poly.entity_id
_entity_poly.type
_entity_poly.pdbx_seq_one_letter_code
_entity_poly.pdbx_strand_id
1 'polypeptide(L)'
;MPYYPGGGSGDEVHYRLNTKGEKLVIDYLNITIFDVQEMPIDLYLYFMREANIHKLMQTKEGREYLDNCWRMEQTKPDRKKLREKMRKGER
;
A
#
# COMPACT_ATOMS: atom_id res chain seq x y z
N MET A 1 -12.33 -14.14 22.51
CA MET A 1 -12.72 -13.36 21.32
C MET A 1 -14.21 -13.11 21.39
N PRO A 2 -14.68 -11.86 21.24
CA PRO A 2 -16.11 -11.62 21.06
C PRO A 2 -16.57 -12.38 19.82
N TYR A 3 -17.57 -13.24 19.97
CA TYR A 3 -18.09 -14.06 18.89
C TYR A 3 -19.61 -14.10 19.02
N TYR A 4 -20.31 -13.67 17.97
CA TYR A 4 -21.77 -13.67 17.90
C TYR A 4 -22.22 -14.57 16.74
N PRO A 5 -22.80 -15.76 17.01
CA PRO A 5 -23.28 -16.65 15.97
C PRO A 5 -24.57 -16.05 15.36
N GLY A 6 -24.45 -15.35 14.24
CA GLY A 6 -25.60 -14.76 13.53
C GLY A 6 -25.41 -13.39 12.88
N GLY A 7 -24.17 -12.90 12.71
CA GLY A 7 -23.92 -11.59 12.11
C GLY A 7 -24.05 -11.58 10.58
N GLY A 8 -25.28 -11.41 10.09
CA GLY A 8 -25.56 -11.01 8.71
C GLY A 8 -25.01 -9.61 8.41
N SER A 9 -24.56 -9.45 7.17
CA SER A 9 -24.03 -8.25 6.52
C SER A 9 -24.58 -6.90 6.98
N GLY A 10 -23.68 -5.94 7.26
CA GLY A 10 -24.03 -4.53 7.02
C GLY A 10 -23.24 -3.45 7.76
N ASP A 11 -22.75 -3.71 8.97
CA ASP A 11 -22.39 -2.60 9.85
C ASP A 11 -20.88 -2.40 10.07
N GLU A 12 -20.52 -1.12 10.16
CA GLU A 12 -19.19 -0.61 10.47
C GLU A 12 -18.63 -1.28 11.74
N VAL A 13 -17.58 -2.09 11.57
CA VAL A 13 -16.98 -2.86 12.66
C VAL A 13 -16.44 -1.91 13.73
N HIS A 14 -17.02 -1.90 14.93
CA HIS A 14 -16.59 -1.04 16.04
C HIS A 14 -15.17 -1.32 16.51
N TYR A 15 -14.67 -2.54 16.32
CA TYR A 15 -13.31 -2.92 16.69
C TYR A 15 -12.31 -2.53 15.60
N ARG A 16 -11.40 -1.61 15.95
CA ARG A 16 -10.27 -1.24 15.08
C ARG A 16 -9.04 -2.04 15.47
N LEU A 17 -8.42 -2.66 14.48
CA LEU A 17 -7.12 -3.30 14.67
C LEU A 17 -6.04 -2.21 14.69
N ASN A 18 -5.39 -2.01 15.84
CA ASN A 18 -4.26 -1.10 15.97
C ASN A 18 -2.99 -1.69 15.35
N THR A 19 -2.89 -3.02 15.30
CA THR A 19 -1.67 -3.74 14.89
C THR A 19 -1.58 -4.06 13.40
N LYS A 20 -2.24 -3.26 12.55
CA LYS A 20 -2.29 -3.50 11.10
C LYS A 20 -0.91 -3.40 10.45
N GLY A 21 -0.06 -2.48 10.93
CA GLY A 21 1.28 -2.28 10.41
C GLY A 21 2.21 -3.44 10.75
N GLU A 22 2.18 -3.90 12.00
CA GLU A 22 2.95 -5.03 12.49
C GLU A 22 2.56 -6.31 11.73
N LYS A 23 1.27 -6.55 11.53
CA LYS A 23 0.81 -7.70 10.74
C LYS A 23 1.35 -7.66 9.29
N LEU A 24 1.31 -6.48 8.67
CA LEU A 24 1.82 -6.30 7.31
C LEU A 24 3.34 -6.61 7.22
N VAL A 25 4.12 -6.18 8.20
CA VAL A 25 5.57 -6.46 8.27
C VAL A 25 5.84 -7.93 8.56
N ILE A 26 5.10 -8.55 9.47
CA ILE A 26 5.15 -9.99 9.78
C ILE A 26 4.92 -10.82 8.53
N ASP A 27 3.83 -10.53 7.80
CA ASP A 27 3.45 -11.27 6.60
C ASP A 27 4.50 -11.11 5.48
N TYR A 28 5.15 -9.95 5.39
CA TYR A 28 6.16 -9.66 4.36
C TYR A 28 7.53 -10.28 4.67
N LEU A 29 7.99 -10.21 5.92
CA LEU A 29 9.31 -10.72 6.32
C LEU A 29 9.28 -12.18 6.78
N ASN A 30 8.10 -12.73 7.04
CA ASN A 30 7.90 -14.06 7.62
C ASN A 30 8.64 -14.24 8.96
N ILE A 31 8.42 -13.29 9.87
CA ILE A 31 9.00 -13.25 11.23
C ILE A 31 7.91 -13.25 12.29
N THR A 32 8.27 -13.40 13.56
CA THR A 32 7.29 -13.38 14.65
C THR A 32 6.91 -11.96 15.06
N ILE A 33 5.80 -11.81 15.77
CA ILE A 33 5.41 -10.53 16.38
C ILE A 33 6.44 -10.03 17.41
N PHE A 34 7.14 -10.94 18.09
CA PHE A 34 8.18 -10.58 19.05
C PHE A 34 9.37 -9.94 18.34
N ASP A 35 9.78 -10.51 17.20
CA ASP A 35 10.87 -9.95 16.38
C ASP A 35 10.52 -8.53 15.88
N VAL A 36 9.25 -8.28 15.54
CA VAL A 36 8.78 -6.94 15.14
C VAL A 36 8.78 -5.96 16.30
N GLN A 37 8.45 -6.41 17.51
CA GLN A 37 8.45 -5.53 18.69
C GLN A 37 9.86 -5.15 19.16
N GLU A 38 10.85 -6.02 18.94
CA GLU A 38 12.26 -5.74 19.25
C GLU A 38 12.99 -5.01 18.11
N MET A 39 12.34 -4.85 16.95
CA MET A 39 12.93 -4.23 15.77
C MET A 39 13.23 -2.73 16.01
N PRO A 40 14.43 -2.26 15.63
CA PRO A 40 14.71 -0.83 15.58
C PRO A 40 13.67 -0.07 14.74
N ILE A 41 13.24 1.10 15.23
CA ILE A 41 12.13 1.86 14.63
C ILE A 41 12.39 2.27 13.17
N ASP A 42 13.63 2.59 12.83
CA ASP A 42 14.08 2.92 11.48
C ASP A 42 13.91 1.75 10.52
N LEU A 43 14.31 0.54 10.94
CA LEU A 43 14.10 -0.69 10.18
C LEU A 43 12.61 -1.03 10.07
N TYR A 44 11.86 -0.89 11.16
CA TYR A 44 10.41 -1.13 11.15
C TYR A 44 9.70 -0.23 10.14
N LEU A 45 9.97 1.08 10.15
CA LEU A 45 9.37 2.03 9.22
C LEU A 45 9.78 1.74 7.77
N TYR A 46 11.03 1.35 7.54
CA TYR A 46 11.51 0.93 6.23
C TYR A 46 10.75 -0.28 5.71
N PHE A 47 10.68 -1.37 6.49
CA PHE A 47 10.00 -2.59 6.08
C PHE A 47 8.49 -2.43 5.98
N MET A 48 7.88 -1.58 6.82
CA MET A 48 6.46 -1.26 6.72
C MET A 48 6.14 -0.59 5.38
N ARG A 49 7.00 0.32 4.91
CA ARG A 49 6.87 0.94 3.58
C ARG A 49 7.01 -0.10 2.47
N GLU A 50 8.06 -0.91 2.50
CA GLU A 50 8.31 -1.94 1.48
C GLU A 50 7.19 -2.99 1.42
N ALA A 51 6.71 -3.44 2.57
CA ALA A 51 5.60 -4.38 2.68
C ALA A 51 4.30 -3.78 2.12
N ASN A 52 4.07 -2.49 2.31
CA ASN A 52 2.86 -1.81 1.80
C ASN A 52 2.93 -1.70 0.28
N ILE A 53 4.06 -1.27 -0.27
CA ILE A 53 4.30 -1.23 -1.72
C ILE A 53 4.12 -2.63 -2.32
N HIS A 54 4.75 -3.66 -1.73
CA HIS A 54 4.61 -5.04 -2.19
C HIS A 54 3.15 -5.49 -2.21
N LYS A 55 2.38 -5.18 -1.16
CA LYS A 55 0.95 -5.50 -1.09
C LYS A 55 0.16 -4.80 -2.21
N LEU A 56 0.41 -3.51 -2.44
CA LEU A 56 -0.26 -2.75 -3.50
C LEU A 56 0.11 -3.26 -4.90
N MET A 57 1.35 -3.72 -5.10
CA MET A 57 1.78 -4.29 -6.37
C MET A 57 1.02 -5.56 -6.77
N GLN A 58 0.45 -6.31 -5.83
CA GLN A 58 -0.27 -7.56 -6.12
C GLN A 58 -1.61 -7.32 -6.84
N THR A 59 -2.28 -6.19 -6.60
CA THR A 59 -3.60 -5.90 -7.17
C THR A 59 -3.50 -4.90 -8.34
N LYS A 60 -4.47 -4.95 -9.26
CA LYS A 60 -4.52 -4.00 -10.38
C LYS A 60 -4.73 -2.57 -9.88
N GLU A 61 -5.69 -2.39 -8.96
CA GLU A 61 -6.00 -1.10 -8.35
C GLU A 61 -4.83 -0.53 -7.55
N GLY A 62 -4.09 -1.39 -6.83
CA GLY A 62 -2.92 -0.97 -6.08
C GLY A 62 -1.76 -0.52 -6.98
N ARG A 63 -1.52 -1.21 -8.11
CA ARG A 63 -0.56 -0.76 -9.12
C ARG A 63 -0.95 0.60 -9.72
N GLU A 64 -2.22 0.79 -10.05
CA GLU A 64 -2.72 2.07 -10.55
C GLU A 64 -2.57 3.19 -9.51
N TYR A 65 -2.81 2.91 -8.23
CA TYR A 65 -2.56 3.84 -7.13
C TYR A 65 -1.08 4.25 -7.08
N LEU A 66 -0.16 3.29 -7.13
CA LEU A 66 1.29 3.57 -7.12
C LEU A 66 1.73 4.40 -8.33
N ASP A 67 1.22 4.09 -9.53
CA ASP A 67 1.51 4.88 -10.74
C ASP A 67 1.01 6.34 -10.61
N ASN A 68 -0.16 6.53 -9.99
CA ASN A 68 -0.69 7.87 -9.71
C ASN A 68 0.16 8.63 -8.69
N CYS A 69 0.62 7.97 -7.61
CA CYS A 69 1.56 8.55 -6.66
C CYS A 69 2.84 9.00 -7.37
N TRP A 70 3.45 8.12 -8.18
CA TRP A 70 4.66 8.43 -8.94
C TRP A 70 4.45 9.62 -9.90
N ARG A 71 3.27 9.69 -10.53
CA ARG A 71 2.90 10.82 -11.41
C ARG A 71 2.80 12.14 -10.64
N MET A 72 2.27 12.14 -9.41
CA MET A 72 2.17 13.33 -8.57
C MET A 72 3.54 13.84 -8.10
N GLU A 73 4.51 12.93 -7.91
CA GLU A 73 5.89 13.28 -7.57
C GLU A 73 6.66 13.92 -8.72
N GLN A 74 6.17 13.82 -9.96
CA GLN A 74 6.83 14.44 -11.11
C GLN A 74 6.72 15.96 -11.06
N THR A 75 7.87 16.63 -10.87
CA THR A 75 7.96 18.10 -10.88
C THR A 75 8.25 18.67 -12.27
N LYS A 76 8.68 17.83 -13.22
CA LYS A 76 9.01 18.25 -14.59
C LYS A 76 8.09 17.55 -15.59
N PRO A 77 7.56 18.27 -16.60
CA PRO A 77 6.70 17.66 -17.60
C PRO A 77 7.49 16.68 -18.47
N ASP A 78 6.88 15.52 -18.76
CA ASP A 78 7.40 14.54 -19.72
C ASP A 78 7.29 15.11 -21.16
N ARG A 79 8.33 15.82 -21.56
CA ARG A 79 8.41 16.52 -22.85
C ARG A 79 8.33 15.57 -24.04
N LYS A 80 8.78 14.32 -23.89
CA LYS A 80 8.77 13.33 -24.97
C LYS A 80 7.34 12.90 -25.28
N LYS A 81 6.60 12.49 -24.24
CA LYS A 81 5.16 12.17 -24.39
C LYS A 81 4.35 13.36 -24.89
N LEU A 82 4.66 14.57 -24.43
CA LEU A 82 3.98 15.79 -24.88
C LEU A 82 4.12 15.99 -26.40
N ARG A 83 5.35 15.86 -26.93
CA ARG A 83 5.64 15.99 -28.37
C ARG A 83 4.96 14.90 -29.20
N GLU A 84 4.96 13.65 -28.72
CA GLU A 84 4.28 12.54 -29.40
C GLU A 84 2.75 12.74 -29.47
N LYS A 85 2.15 13.29 -28.41
CA LYS A 85 0.71 13.57 -28.36
C LYS A 85 0.32 14.73 -29.28
N MET A 86 1.13 15.80 -29.33
CA MET A 86 0.93 16.92 -30.27
C MET A 86 0.98 16.44 -31.72
N ARG A 87 1.98 15.61 -32.08
CA ARG A 87 2.13 15.07 -33.43
C ARG A 87 0.99 14.12 -33.86
N LYS A 88 0.29 13.50 -32.91
CA LYS A 88 -0.88 12.65 -33.18
C LYS A 88 -2.18 13.45 -33.35
N GLY A 89 -2.28 14.65 -32.77
CA GLY A 89 -3.46 15.52 -32.90
C GLY A 89 -3.45 16.41 -34.15
N GLU A 90 -2.33 16.46 -34.87
CA GLU A 90 -2.18 17.16 -36.16
C GLU A 90 -2.60 16.29 -37.37
N ARG A 91 -3.12 15.08 -37.13
CA ARG A 91 -3.74 14.18 -38.13
C ARG A 91 -5.23 14.03 -37.83
#